data_AF-A0A533S9J1-F1
#
_entry.id   AF-A0A533S9J1-F1
#
_cell.length_a   1.000
_cell.length_b   1.000
_cell.length_c   1.000
_cell.angle_alpha   90.00
_cell.angle_beta   90.00
_cell.angle_gamma   90.00
#
_symmetry.space_group_name_H-M   'P 1'
#
loop_
_entity.id
_entity.type
_entity.pdbx_description
1 polymer ?
#
loop_
_entity_poly.entity_id
_entity_poly.type
_entity_poly.pdbx_seq_one_letter_code
_entity_poly.pdbx_strand_id
1 'polypeptide(L)'
;MKSPRLPELTITLPIALVLILLFVAIGAGAVYGILQGTGKVVEPTVTPTPSLTPTVTLTATITPTNTLMPTMTPLPDVEYVVKEGDSCLSIAWAFNVSTNSIILKNNLGVECILSIGSTILIPQPTPTPAPLPTETLQPDRATESACQTMDYVVTSTDTLGSIAANYNVSAESIRS
;
A
#
# COMPACT_ATOMS: atom_id res chain seq x y z
N MET A 1 -35.70 97.49 6.83
CA MET A 1 -35.25 96.08 6.69
C MET A 1 -36.48 95.19 6.89
N LYS A 2 -36.98 94.55 5.84
CA LYS A 2 -38.23 93.76 5.87
C LYS A 2 -37.86 92.27 5.78
N SER A 3 -37.89 91.56 6.91
CA SER A 3 -37.60 90.11 6.93
C SER A 3 -38.71 89.34 6.18
N PRO A 4 -38.38 88.40 5.29
CA PRO A 4 -39.38 87.58 4.61
C PRO A 4 -40.07 86.67 5.63
N ARG A 5 -41.40 86.74 5.71
CA ARG A 5 -42.19 85.78 6.50
C ARG A 5 -42.34 84.50 5.69
N LEU A 6 -41.91 83.38 6.26
CA LEU A 6 -42.13 82.07 5.67
C LEU A 6 -43.62 81.71 5.77
N PRO A 7 -44.22 81.13 4.71
CA PRO A 7 -45.60 80.64 4.76
C PRO A 7 -45.70 79.47 5.75
N GLU A 8 -46.69 79.52 6.62
CA GLU A 8 -47.00 78.44 7.57
C GLU A 8 -47.75 77.32 6.84
N LEU A 9 -47.08 76.18 6.62
CA LEU A 9 -47.66 75.03 5.93
C LEU A 9 -48.32 74.09 6.95
N THR A 10 -49.63 74.24 7.18
CA THR A 10 -50.38 73.35 8.07
C THR A 10 -50.76 72.06 7.33
N ILE A 11 -49.92 71.02 7.45
CA ILE A 11 -50.24 69.70 6.92
C ILE A 11 -51.21 69.02 7.89
N THR A 12 -52.44 68.77 7.46
CA THR A 12 -53.42 68.05 8.28
C THR A 12 -53.04 66.57 8.37
N LEU A 13 -53.34 65.93 9.50
CA LEU A 13 -53.04 64.51 9.75
C LEU A 13 -53.42 63.55 8.59
N PRO A 14 -54.59 63.65 7.93
CA PRO A 14 -54.90 62.78 6.79
C PRO A 14 -54.00 63.02 5.58
N ILE A 15 -53.58 64.27 5.32
CA ILE A 15 -52.66 64.60 4.21
C ILE A 15 -51.25 64.07 4.53
N ALA A 16 -50.81 64.16 5.78
CA ALA A 16 -49.54 63.58 6.21
C ALA A 16 -49.51 62.05 5.99
N LEU A 17 -50.59 61.33 6.32
CA LEU A 17 -50.68 59.89 6.10
C LEU A 17 -50.61 59.51 4.62
N VAL A 18 -51.27 60.26 3.73
CA VAL A 18 -51.20 60.03 2.28
C VAL A 18 -49.78 60.26 1.75
N LEU A 19 -49.09 61.31 2.21
CA LEU A 19 -47.71 61.59 1.81
C LEU A 19 -46.73 60.51 2.31
N ILE A 20 -46.93 59.98 3.52
CA ILE A 20 -46.13 58.88 4.05
C ILE A 20 -46.35 57.60 3.23
N LEU A 21 -47.59 57.24 2.94
CA LEU A 21 -47.89 56.05 2.14
C LEU A 21 -47.33 56.16 0.72
N LEU A 22 -47.41 57.35 0.11
CA LEU A 22 -46.80 57.63 -1.19
C LEU A 22 -45.28 57.44 -1.14
N PHE A 23 -44.62 57.99 -0.11
CA PHE A 23 -43.17 57.86 0.05
C PHE A 23 -42.73 56.40 0.24
N VAL A 24 -43.48 55.64 1.04
CA VAL A 24 -43.22 54.20 1.24
C VAL A 24 -43.41 53.41 -0.05
N ALA A 25 -44.46 53.69 -0.82
CA ALA A 25 -44.72 53.01 -2.09
C ALA A 25 -43.62 53.29 -3.12
N ILE A 26 -43.15 54.53 -3.23
CA ILE A 26 -42.03 54.91 -4.10
C ILE A 26 -40.74 54.23 -3.65
N GLY A 27 -40.46 54.22 -2.35
CA GLY A 27 -39.28 53.56 -1.78
C GLY A 27 -39.28 52.05 -2.05
N ALA A 28 -40.41 51.37 -1.83
CA ALA A 28 -40.56 49.94 -2.11
C ALA A 28 -40.41 49.62 -3.60
N GLY A 29 -40.98 50.45 -4.49
CA GLY A 29 -40.82 50.30 -5.93
C GLY A 29 -39.38 50.47 -6.41
N ALA A 30 -38.64 51.44 -5.85
CA ALA A 30 -37.24 51.65 -6.17
C ALA A 30 -36.36 50.47 -5.73
N VAL A 31 -36.56 49.95 -4.52
CA VAL A 31 -35.83 48.77 -4.01
C VAL A 31 -36.12 47.54 -4.88
N TYR A 32 -37.39 47.31 -5.24
CA TYR A 32 -37.78 46.20 -6.10
C TYR A 32 -37.14 46.30 -7.50
N GLY A 33 -37.10 47.50 -8.09
CA GLY A 33 -36.45 47.74 -9.37
C GLY A 33 -34.94 47.49 -9.36
N ILE A 34 -34.26 47.88 -8.27
CA ILE A 34 -32.82 47.62 -8.08
C ILE A 34 -32.55 46.11 -7.91
N LEU A 35 -33.40 45.41 -7.17
CA LEU A 35 -33.26 43.96 -6.96
C LEU A 35 -33.47 43.18 -8.28
N GLN A 36 -34.44 43.57 -9.10
CA GLN A 36 -34.67 42.97 -10.43
C GLN A 36 -33.57 43.32 -11.45
N GLY A 37 -32.80 44.40 -11.24
CA GLY A 37 -31.81 44.93 -12.19
C GLY A 37 -30.42 44.30 -12.14
N THR A 38 -30.12 43.40 -11.20
CA THR A 38 -28.80 42.76 -11.08
C THR A 38 -28.70 41.46 -11.88
N GLY A 39 -29.19 41.47 -13.12
CA GLY A 39 -28.99 40.41 -14.12
C GLY A 39 -27.58 40.38 -14.72
N LYS A 40 -26.53 40.63 -13.93
CA LYS A 40 -25.13 40.42 -14.35
C LYS A 40 -24.78 38.96 -14.08
N VAL A 41 -25.20 38.10 -15.00
CA VAL A 41 -24.59 36.77 -15.14
C VAL A 41 -23.13 37.02 -15.53
N VAL A 42 -22.25 37.02 -14.54
CA VAL A 42 -20.82 36.84 -14.80
C VAL A 42 -20.71 35.38 -15.19
N GLU A 43 -20.49 35.15 -16.48
CA GLU A 43 -20.10 33.84 -16.99
C GLU A 43 -18.94 33.33 -16.13
N PRO A 44 -19.02 32.11 -15.56
CA PRO A 44 -17.95 31.61 -14.72
C PRO A 44 -16.68 31.57 -15.55
N THR A 45 -15.73 32.46 -15.23
CA THR A 45 -14.37 32.33 -15.71
C THR A 45 -13.88 31.00 -15.16
N VAL A 46 -13.64 30.03 -16.04
CA VAL A 46 -13.02 28.76 -15.69
C VAL A 46 -11.63 29.05 -15.14
N THR A 47 -11.55 29.25 -13.83
CA THR A 47 -10.28 29.18 -13.12
C THR A 47 -9.82 27.75 -13.35
N PRO A 48 -8.64 27.51 -13.96
CA PRO A 48 -8.10 26.17 -14.01
C PRO A 48 -7.83 25.76 -12.57
N THR A 49 -8.78 25.06 -11.95
CA THR A 49 -8.52 24.24 -10.79
C THR A 49 -7.41 23.28 -11.24
N PRO A 50 -6.21 23.29 -10.63
CA PRO A 50 -5.26 22.23 -10.88
C PRO A 50 -5.96 20.94 -10.48
N SER A 51 -6.46 20.22 -11.48
CA SER A 51 -6.93 18.86 -11.31
C SER A 51 -5.69 18.08 -10.96
N LEU A 52 -5.52 17.74 -9.68
CA LEU A 52 -4.66 16.65 -9.26
C LEU A 52 -5.32 15.36 -9.73
N THR A 53 -5.45 15.20 -11.05
CA THR A 53 -5.69 13.88 -11.63
C THR A 53 -4.38 13.16 -11.42
N PRO A 54 -4.29 12.16 -10.53
CA PRO A 54 -3.11 11.34 -10.48
C PRO A 54 -2.97 10.73 -11.87
N THR A 55 -1.99 11.19 -12.64
CA THR A 55 -1.51 10.44 -13.79
C THR A 55 -1.02 9.13 -13.20
N VAL A 56 -1.79 8.06 -13.37
CA VAL A 56 -1.34 6.70 -13.08
C VAL A 56 -0.18 6.47 -14.02
N THR A 57 1.01 6.80 -13.54
CA THR A 57 2.26 6.39 -14.15
C THR A 57 2.28 4.89 -13.91
N LEU A 58 1.89 4.13 -14.94
CA LEU A 58 2.05 2.68 -14.95
C LEU A 58 3.56 2.42 -14.93
N THR A 59 4.12 2.40 -13.73
CA THR A 59 5.44 1.83 -13.48
C THR A 59 5.41 0.46 -14.10
N ALA A 60 6.33 0.19 -15.04
CA ALA A 60 6.38 -1.09 -15.73
C ALA A 60 6.37 -2.20 -14.67
N THR A 61 5.33 -3.03 -14.68
CA THR A 61 5.29 -4.26 -13.91
C THR A 61 6.46 -5.09 -14.45
N ILE A 62 7.51 -5.22 -13.65
CA ILE A 62 8.59 -6.15 -13.94
C ILE A 62 7.96 -7.54 -14.00
N THR A 63 7.74 -8.06 -15.20
CA THR A 63 7.38 -9.47 -15.35
C THR A 63 8.55 -10.26 -14.77
N PRO A 64 8.37 -11.02 -13.68
CA PRO A 64 9.45 -11.83 -13.15
C PRO A 64 9.84 -12.79 -14.27
N THR A 65 11.00 -12.52 -14.88
CA THR A 65 11.61 -13.46 -15.81
C THR A 65 12.01 -14.64 -14.94
N ASN A 66 11.35 -15.79 -15.13
CA ASN A 66 11.74 -17.03 -14.49
C ASN A 66 13.21 -17.29 -14.85
N THR A 67 14.11 -16.90 -13.94
CA THR A 67 15.52 -17.17 -14.05
C THR A 67 15.64 -18.67 -13.79
N LEU A 68 16.13 -19.42 -14.77
CA LEU A 68 16.33 -20.87 -14.62
C LEU A 68 17.09 -21.12 -13.31
N MET A 69 16.48 -21.90 -12.42
CA MET A 69 17.12 -22.27 -11.16
C MET A 69 18.47 -22.94 -11.46
N PRO A 70 19.53 -22.61 -10.70
CA PRO A 70 20.77 -23.36 -10.82
C PRO A 70 20.49 -24.81 -10.42
N THR A 71 20.50 -25.72 -11.39
CA THR A 71 20.48 -27.16 -11.14
C THR A 71 21.88 -27.57 -10.68
N MET A 72 22.00 -28.04 -9.44
CA MET A 72 23.25 -28.61 -8.95
C MET A 72 23.47 -29.97 -9.59
N THR A 73 24.61 -30.13 -10.27
CA THR A 73 25.09 -31.44 -10.70
C THR A 73 25.87 -32.05 -9.53
N PRO A 74 25.52 -33.26 -9.04
CA PRO A 74 26.31 -33.93 -8.02
C PRO A 74 27.75 -34.10 -8.53
N LEU A 75 28.72 -33.77 -7.69
CA LEU A 75 30.12 -33.99 -8.03
C LEU A 75 30.39 -35.50 -8.10
N PRO A 76 31.27 -35.94 -9.02
CA PRO A 76 31.65 -37.34 -9.09
C PRO A 76 32.35 -37.78 -7.80
N ASP A 77 32.22 -39.06 -7.47
CA ASP A 77 32.93 -39.65 -6.33
C ASP A 77 34.44 -39.63 -6.55
N VAL A 78 35.21 -39.58 -5.46
CA VAL A 78 36.67 -39.66 -5.52
C VAL A 78 37.12 -41.10 -5.30
N GLU A 79 37.92 -41.62 -6.22
CA GLU A 79 38.63 -42.88 -6.00
C GLU A 79 39.80 -42.67 -5.05
N TYR A 80 39.84 -43.45 -3.96
CA TYR A 80 40.89 -43.41 -2.95
C TYR A 80 41.45 -44.79 -2.68
N VAL A 81 42.79 -44.92 -2.70
CA VAL A 81 43.49 -46.16 -2.36
C VAL A 81 43.83 -46.14 -0.87
N VAL A 82 43.31 -47.12 -0.14
CA VAL A 82 43.52 -47.27 1.31
C VAL A 82 44.99 -47.50 1.61
N LYS A 83 45.56 -46.69 2.51
CA LYS A 83 46.94 -46.77 2.97
C LYS A 83 47.04 -47.46 4.33
N GLU A 84 48.25 -47.85 4.70
CA GLU A 84 48.51 -48.42 6.02
C GLU A 84 48.17 -47.40 7.12
N GLY A 85 47.38 -47.84 8.11
CA GLY A 85 46.90 -46.99 9.20
C GLY A 85 45.63 -46.19 8.90
N ASP A 86 45.08 -46.28 7.68
CA ASP A 86 43.80 -45.65 7.37
C ASP A 86 42.63 -46.35 8.06
N SER A 87 41.67 -45.54 8.50
CA SER A 87 40.39 -45.97 9.03
C SER A 87 39.27 -45.20 8.35
N CYS A 88 38.05 -45.71 8.35
CA CYS A 88 36.93 -44.96 7.79
C CYS A 88 36.72 -43.61 8.48
N LEU A 89 37.05 -43.50 9.78
CA LEU A 89 36.98 -42.24 10.50
C LEU A 89 38.02 -41.23 10.01
N SER A 90 39.29 -41.65 9.86
CA SER A 90 40.35 -40.76 9.38
C SER A 90 40.13 -40.33 7.93
N ILE A 91 39.66 -41.22 7.07
CA ILE A 91 39.29 -40.90 5.69
C ILE A 91 38.08 -39.96 5.66
N ALA A 92 37.01 -40.27 6.41
CA ALA A 92 35.82 -39.42 6.48
C ALA A 92 36.16 -37.98 6.88
N TRP A 93 37.04 -37.82 7.88
CA TRP A 93 37.52 -36.51 8.31
C TRP A 93 38.34 -35.80 7.23
N ALA A 94 39.26 -36.50 6.56
CA ALA A 94 40.09 -35.91 5.51
C ALA A 94 39.27 -35.37 4.34
N PHE A 95 38.15 -36.04 4.00
CA PHE A 95 37.28 -35.66 2.90
C PHE A 95 36.02 -34.88 3.32
N ASN A 96 35.89 -34.55 4.61
CA ASN A 96 34.74 -33.86 5.19
C ASN A 96 33.39 -34.52 4.85
N VAL A 97 33.34 -35.85 5.00
CA VAL A 97 32.16 -36.69 4.72
C VAL A 97 31.82 -37.51 5.96
N SER A 98 30.68 -38.20 5.96
CA SER A 98 30.34 -39.11 7.06
C SER A 98 30.94 -40.50 6.83
N THR A 99 31.27 -41.21 7.93
CA THR A 99 31.68 -42.62 7.85
C THR A 99 30.58 -43.47 7.22
N ASN A 100 29.33 -43.22 7.59
CA ASN A 100 28.16 -43.91 7.04
C ASN A 100 28.04 -43.73 5.52
N SER A 101 28.33 -42.55 4.98
CA SER A 101 28.31 -42.33 3.54
C SER A 101 29.39 -43.15 2.82
N ILE A 102 30.57 -43.36 3.42
CA ILE A 102 31.60 -44.24 2.86
C ILE A 102 31.15 -45.71 2.91
N ILE A 103 30.56 -46.15 4.02
CA ILE A 103 30.05 -47.51 4.22
C ILE A 103 29.00 -47.85 3.16
N LEU A 104 27.98 -47.00 3.03
CA LEU A 104 26.88 -47.19 2.09
C LEU A 104 27.36 -47.14 0.64
N LYS A 105 28.30 -46.25 0.32
CA LYS A 105 28.80 -46.07 -1.05
C LYS A 105 29.63 -47.25 -1.55
N ASN A 106 30.34 -47.92 -0.65
CA ASN A 106 31.24 -49.03 -0.96
C ASN A 106 30.70 -50.40 -0.52
N ASN A 107 29.42 -50.47 -0.11
CA ASN A 107 28.78 -51.68 0.40
C ASN A 107 29.59 -52.36 1.52
N LEU A 108 30.23 -51.57 2.39
CA LEU A 108 31.00 -52.10 3.52
C LEU A 108 30.06 -52.53 4.65
N GLY A 109 30.54 -53.42 5.52
CA GLY A 109 29.85 -53.73 6.78
C GLY A 109 29.88 -52.55 7.75
N VAL A 110 29.04 -52.59 8.78
CA VAL A 110 28.96 -51.55 9.84
C VAL A 110 30.29 -51.31 10.57
N GLU A 111 31.15 -52.34 10.62
CA GLU A 111 32.49 -52.30 11.19
C GLU A 111 33.50 -51.52 10.33
N CYS A 112 33.13 -51.17 9.08
CA CYS A 112 33.93 -50.42 8.12
C CYS A 112 35.38 -50.94 7.99
N ILE A 113 35.52 -52.24 7.77
CA ILE A 113 36.82 -52.90 7.60
C ILE A 113 37.39 -52.52 6.24
N LEU A 114 38.55 -51.87 6.24
CA LEU A 114 39.27 -51.47 5.04
C LEU A 114 40.50 -52.38 4.82
N SER A 115 40.74 -52.75 3.56
CA SER A 115 41.92 -53.53 3.17
C SER A 115 42.97 -52.59 2.59
N ILE A 116 44.20 -52.70 3.07
CA ILE A 116 45.31 -51.88 2.54
C ILE A 116 45.49 -52.18 1.04
N GLY A 117 45.62 -51.12 0.24
CA GLY A 117 45.74 -51.19 -1.22
C GLY A 117 44.43 -51.34 -1.98
N SER A 118 43.28 -51.46 -1.30
CA SER A 118 41.97 -51.46 -1.98
C SER A 118 41.56 -50.05 -2.38
N THR A 119 40.95 -49.92 -3.56
CA THR A 119 40.30 -48.67 -3.99
C THR A 119 38.88 -48.60 -3.45
N ILE A 120 38.53 -47.48 -2.83
CA ILE A 120 37.18 -47.14 -2.37
C ILE A 120 36.70 -45.84 -3.01
N LEU A 121 35.39 -45.69 -3.14
CA LEU A 121 34.71 -44.49 -3.63
C LEU A 121 34.30 -43.60 -2.46
N ILE A 122 34.79 -42.37 -2.44
CA ILE A 122 34.46 -41.38 -1.43
C ILE A 122 33.42 -40.42 -2.03
N PRO A 123 32.19 -40.39 -1.50
CA PRO A 123 31.16 -39.48 -1.98
C PRO A 123 31.52 -38.04 -1.63
N GLN A 124 31.33 -37.11 -2.55
CA GLN A 124 31.54 -35.69 -2.26
C GLN A 124 30.24 -35.02 -1.79
N PRO A 125 30.33 -34.03 -0.87
CA PRO A 125 29.17 -33.23 -0.53
C PRO A 125 28.71 -32.44 -1.76
N THR A 126 27.46 -32.63 -2.18
CA THR A 126 26.84 -31.76 -3.17
C THR A 126 26.63 -30.39 -2.53
N PRO A 127 27.17 -29.30 -3.11
CA PRO A 127 26.91 -27.97 -2.57
C PRO A 127 25.40 -27.70 -2.59
N THR A 128 24.85 -27.34 -1.43
CA THR A 128 23.48 -26.85 -1.35
C THR A 128 23.44 -25.50 -2.07
N PRO A 129 22.60 -25.33 -3.11
CA PRO A 129 22.50 -24.04 -3.78
C PRO A 129 22.01 -23.00 -2.77
N ALA A 130 22.55 -21.79 -2.87
CA ALA A 130 22.07 -20.68 -2.05
C ALA A 130 20.55 -20.50 -2.28
N PRO A 131 19.79 -20.13 -1.23
CA PRO A 131 18.39 -19.79 -1.42
C PRO A 131 18.30 -18.70 -2.47
N LEU A 132 17.31 -18.82 -3.37
CA LEU A 132 17.04 -17.74 -4.30
C LEU A 132 16.74 -16.46 -3.51
N PRO A 133 17.14 -15.28 -4.01
CA PRO A 133 16.69 -14.03 -3.41
C PRO A 133 15.16 -14.02 -3.40
N THR A 134 14.57 -14.05 -2.21
CA THR A 134 13.16 -13.75 -2.04
C THR A 134 12.98 -12.27 -2.29
N GLU A 135 12.01 -11.88 -3.12
CA GLU A 135 11.68 -10.47 -3.25
C GLU A 135 11.39 -9.89 -1.87
N THR A 136 12.11 -8.81 -1.54
CA THR A 136 11.74 -7.98 -0.40
C THR A 136 10.53 -7.17 -0.83
N LEU A 137 9.37 -7.45 -0.24
CA LEU A 137 8.14 -6.70 -0.52
C LEU A 137 8.42 -5.21 -0.40
N GLN A 138 7.88 -4.42 -1.34
CA GLN A 138 7.90 -2.97 -1.21
C GLN A 138 7.22 -2.54 0.10
N PRO A 139 7.62 -1.43 0.72
CA PRO A 139 7.15 -1.03 2.05
C PRO A 139 5.61 -0.92 2.15
N ASP A 140 4.94 -0.58 1.06
CA ASP A 140 3.48 -0.51 0.96
C ASP A 140 2.84 -1.91 1.07
N ARG A 141 3.31 -2.87 0.28
CA ARG A 141 2.81 -4.26 0.30
C ARG A 141 3.19 -5.00 1.58
N ALA A 142 4.34 -4.68 2.16
CA ALA A 142 4.73 -5.21 3.46
C ALA A 142 3.81 -4.72 4.59
N THR A 143 3.40 -3.45 4.54
CA THR A 143 2.47 -2.86 5.52
C THR A 143 1.06 -3.44 5.36
N GLU A 144 0.57 -3.59 4.13
CA GLU A 144 -0.70 -4.27 3.85
C GLU A 144 -0.70 -5.73 4.32
N SER A 145 0.38 -6.48 4.08
CA SER A 145 0.50 -7.87 4.53
C SER A 145 0.68 -8.01 6.04
N ALA A 146 1.18 -6.99 6.73
CA ALA A 146 1.32 -6.99 8.19
C ALA A 146 -0.01 -6.68 8.89
N CYS A 147 -0.92 -5.96 8.22
CA CYS A 147 -2.27 -5.74 8.67
C CYS A 147 -3.12 -6.99 8.38
N GLN A 148 -3.43 -7.76 9.42
CA GLN A 148 -4.37 -8.87 9.28
C GLN A 148 -5.75 -8.34 8.91
N THR A 149 -6.25 -8.73 7.74
CA THR A 149 -7.64 -8.46 7.34
C THR A 149 -8.56 -9.52 7.93
N MET A 150 -9.71 -9.09 8.44
CA MET A 150 -10.76 -9.99 8.93
C MET A 150 -12.03 -9.75 8.12
N ASP A 151 -12.62 -10.83 7.61
CA ASP A 151 -13.92 -10.76 6.96
C ASP A 151 -15.01 -10.48 8.00
N TYR A 152 -15.84 -9.46 7.74
CA TYR A 152 -16.98 -9.10 8.57
C TYR A 152 -18.26 -9.04 7.75
N VAL A 153 -19.29 -9.75 8.19
CA VAL A 153 -20.62 -9.73 7.55
C VAL A 153 -21.49 -8.70 8.25
N VAL A 154 -21.83 -7.63 7.52
CA VAL A 154 -22.72 -6.57 7.98
C VAL A 154 -24.14 -7.08 8.23
N THR A 155 -24.69 -6.72 9.38
CA THR A 155 -26.07 -6.95 9.80
C THR A 155 -26.94 -5.71 9.58
N SER A 156 -28.26 -5.84 9.73
CA SER A 156 -29.19 -4.72 9.53
C SER A 156 -29.05 -3.57 10.53
N THR A 157 -28.28 -3.77 11.61
CA THR A 157 -28.04 -2.77 12.66
C THR A 157 -26.65 -2.13 12.59
N ASP A 158 -25.82 -2.52 11.64
CA ASP A 158 -24.45 -2.02 11.55
C ASP A 158 -24.35 -0.70 10.78
N THR A 159 -23.37 0.11 11.20
CA THR A 159 -22.91 1.29 10.48
C THR A 159 -21.39 1.22 10.38
N LEU A 160 -20.80 1.86 9.37
CA LEU A 160 -19.33 1.92 9.26
C LEU A 160 -18.68 2.48 10.54
N GLY A 161 -19.33 3.45 11.20
CA GLY A 161 -18.85 4.02 12.46
C GLY A 161 -18.94 3.04 13.65
N SER A 162 -20.03 2.27 13.76
CA SER A 162 -20.18 1.29 14.84
C SER A 162 -19.24 0.10 14.69
N ILE A 163 -18.99 -0.34 13.46
CA ILE A 163 -17.99 -1.39 13.17
C ILE A 163 -16.58 -0.86 13.48
N ALA A 164 -16.23 0.32 12.99
CA ALA A 164 -14.93 0.94 13.26
C ALA A 164 -14.66 1.09 14.77
N ALA A 165 -15.65 1.54 15.53
CA ALA A 165 -15.57 1.65 16.97
C ALA A 165 -15.39 0.28 17.66
N ASN A 166 -16.09 -0.76 17.19
CA ASN A 166 -15.97 -2.11 17.74
C ASN A 166 -14.58 -2.72 17.53
N TYR A 167 -13.96 -2.45 16.38
CA TYR A 167 -12.62 -2.96 16.02
C TYR A 167 -11.48 -1.99 16.35
N ASN A 168 -11.77 -0.85 16.99
CA ASN A 168 -10.81 0.19 17.33
C ASN A 168 -9.95 0.65 16.13
N VAL A 169 -10.60 0.81 14.98
CA VAL A 169 -10.00 1.34 13.75
C VAL A 169 -10.74 2.59 13.28
N SER A 170 -10.17 3.33 12.33
CA SER A 170 -10.88 4.46 11.73
C SER A 170 -11.91 3.96 10.71
N ALA A 171 -13.05 4.63 10.58
CA ALA A 171 -14.04 4.30 9.55
C ALA A 171 -13.49 4.48 8.13
N GLU A 172 -12.46 5.31 7.97
CA GLU A 172 -11.74 5.48 6.70
C GLU A 172 -10.88 4.26 6.36
N SER A 173 -10.24 3.64 7.37
CA SER A 173 -9.45 2.41 7.22
C SER A 173 -10.27 1.19 6.82
N ILE A 174 -11.60 1.24 6.95
CA ILE A 174 -12.53 0.20 6.50
C ILE A 174 -13.02 0.46 5.05
N ARG A 175 -12.94 1.70 4.56
CA ARG A 175 -13.40 2.09 3.21
C ARG A 175 -12.37 1.85 2.11
N SER A 176 -11.09 1.95 2.46
CA SER A 176 -9.94 1.72 1.57
C SER A 176 -9.72 0.24 1.30
#